data_AF-A0A496ZWA9-F1
#
_entry.id   AF-A0A496ZWA9-F1
#
_cell.length_a   1.000
_cell.length_b   1.000
_cell.length_c   1.000
_cell.angle_alpha   90.00
_cell.angle_beta   90.00
_cell.angle_gamma   90.00
#
_symmetry.space_group_name_H-M   'P 1'
#
loop_
_entity.id
_entity.type
_entity.pdbx_description
1 polymer ?
#
loop_
_entity_poly.entity_id
_entity_poly.type
_entity_poly.pdbx_seq_one_letter_code
_entity_poly.pdbx_strand_id
1 'polypeptide(L)' 'MKYPKMREVKEAVISLFSKPYTSSFPKGDFKPFAGYRGKPVVDEDNCVGCETCANVCPPNA' A
#
# COMPACT_ATOMS: atom_id res chain seq x y z
N MET A 1 -16.32 -21.93 29.51
CA MET A 1 -16.25 -20.94 28.42
C MET A 1 -17.68 -20.65 27.99
N LYS A 2 -18.18 -19.42 28.19
CA LYS A 2 -19.52 -19.03 27.72
C LYS A 2 -19.53 -19.16 26.21
N TYR A 3 -20.37 -20.05 25.68
CA TYR A 3 -20.58 -20.28 24.26
C TYR A 3 -20.62 -18.95 23.49
N PRO A 4 -20.08 -18.88 22.26
CA PRO A 4 -20.34 -17.74 21.39
C PRO A 4 -21.85 -17.53 21.32
N LYS A 5 -22.35 -16.30 21.53
CA LYS A 5 -23.78 -16.05 21.35
C LYS A 5 -24.10 -16.34 19.86
N MET A 6 -25.36 -16.58 19.54
CA MET A 6 -25.79 -16.94 18.18
C MET A 6 -25.31 -15.94 17.11
N ARG A 7 -25.05 -14.69 17.50
CA ARG A 7 -24.52 -13.63 16.64
C ARG A 7 -23.10 -13.94 16.17
N GLU A 8 -22.22 -14.36 17.06
CA GLU A 8 -20.81 -14.64 16.78
C GLU A 8 -20.66 -15.87 15.89
N VAL A 9 -21.50 -16.90 16.11
CA VAL A 9 -21.56 -18.07 15.22
C VAL A 9 -22.02 -17.67 13.82
N LYS A 10 -23.06 -16.83 13.73
CA LYS A 10 -23.55 -16.32 12.44
C LYS A 10 -22.47 -15.53 11.69
N GLU A 11 -21.78 -14.61 12.36
CA GLU A 11 -20.69 -13.83 11.76
C GLU A 11 -19.52 -14.72 11.33
N ALA A 12 -19.16 -15.73 12.13
CA ALA A 12 -18.10 -16.67 11.78
C ALA A 12 -18.45 -17.46 10.50
N VAL A 13 -19.70 -17.92 10.38
CA VAL A 13 -20.18 -18.61 9.18
C VAL A 13 -20.15 -17.68 7.96
N ILE A 14 -20.61 -16.44 8.09
CA ILE A 14 -20.58 -15.45 6.99
C ILE A 14 -19.14 -15.15 6.55
N SER A 15 -18.26 -14.89 7.53
CA SER A 15 -16.86 -14.55 7.29
C SER A 15 -16.12 -15.68 6.56
N LEU A 16 -16.37 -16.94 6.92
CA LEU A 16 -15.72 -18.11 6.31
C LEU A 16 -15.97 -18.22 4.80
N PHE A 17 -17.16 -17.81 4.34
CA PHE A 17 -17.52 -17.84 2.91
C PHE A 17 -17.30 -16.50 2.20
N SER A 18 -16.93 -15.45 2.93
CA SER A 18 -16.62 -14.15 2.34
C SER A 18 -15.24 -14.15 1.69
N LYS A 19 -15.01 -13.23 0.74
CA LYS A 19 -13.67 -13.09 0.12
C LYS A 19 -12.66 -12.65 1.18
N PRO A 20 -11.41 -13.15 1.13
CA PRO A 20 -10.34 -12.67 1.99
C PRO A 20 -10.20 -11.14 1.87
N TYR A 21 -10.10 -10.47 3.00
CA TYR A 21 -9.87 -9.02 3.04
C TYR A 21 -8.44 -8.63 2.63
N THR A 22 -7.54 -9.60 2.53
CA THR A 22 -6.13 -9.38 2.20
C THR A 22 -5.91 -9.20 0.70
N SER A 23 -4.84 -8.49 0.34
CA SER A 23 -4.33 -8.50 -1.03
C SER A 23 -3.68 -9.85 -1.37
N SER A 24 -3.59 -10.18 -2.65
CA SER A 24 -3.04 -11.45 -3.13
C SER A 24 -1.51 -11.45 -3.23
N PHE A 25 -0.78 -10.73 -2.38
CA PHE A 25 0.68 -10.72 -2.43
C PHE A 25 1.26 -12.10 -2.05
N PRO A 26 2.24 -12.66 -2.79
CA PRO A 26 2.97 -12.12 -3.94
C PRO A 26 2.39 -12.49 -5.32
N LYS A 27 1.24 -13.18 -5.38
CA LYS A 27 0.61 -13.62 -6.63
C LYS A 27 0.02 -12.46 -7.46
N GLY A 28 -0.26 -11.32 -6.84
CA GLY A 28 -0.75 -10.12 -7.51
C GLY A 28 0.10 -8.90 -7.16
N ASP A 29 0.33 -8.06 -8.16
CA ASP A 29 1.07 -6.81 -8.00
C ASP A 29 0.26 -5.76 -7.23
N PHE A 30 0.99 -4.90 -6.52
CA PHE A 30 0.42 -3.71 -5.91
C PHE A 30 0.09 -2.67 -6.99
N LYS A 31 -1.19 -2.30 -7.11
CA LYS A 31 -1.66 -1.25 -8.02
C LYS A 31 -1.79 0.08 -7.26
N PRO A 32 -0.86 1.04 -7.43
CA PRO A 32 -0.95 2.33 -6.77
C PRO A 32 -2.14 3.15 -7.29
N PHE A 33 -2.65 4.06 -6.45
CA PHE A 33 -3.65 5.05 -6.86
C PHE A 33 -2.99 6.20 -7.64
N ALA A 34 -3.80 7.03 -8.31
CA ALA A 34 -3.31 8.17 -9.07
C ALA A 34 -2.57 9.18 -8.16
N GLY A 35 -1.30 9.47 -8.46
CA GLY A 35 -0.46 10.37 -7.66
C GLY A 35 0.29 9.71 -6.51
N TYR A 36 0.33 8.38 -6.43
CA TYR A 36 1.19 7.66 -5.49
C TYR A 36 2.66 8.04 -5.70
N ARG A 37 3.32 8.51 -4.64
CA ARG A 37 4.74 8.89 -4.67
C ARG A 37 5.62 7.65 -4.55
N GLY A 38 6.00 7.08 -5.70
CA GLY A 38 6.95 5.97 -5.80
C GLY A 38 8.41 6.44 -5.74
N LYS A 39 9.31 5.63 -6.31
CA LYS A 39 10.71 6.00 -6.47
C LYS A 39 10.83 7.16 -7.48
N PRO A 40 11.40 8.32 -7.10
CA PRO A 40 11.67 9.39 -8.07
C PRO A 40 12.71 8.94 -9.09
N VAL A 41 12.53 9.35 -10.34
CA VAL A 41 13.46 9.09 -11.45
C VAL A 41 13.88 10.44 -12.01
N VAL A 42 15.18 10.64 -12.17
CA VAL A 42 15.74 11.87 -12.75
C VAL A 42 15.65 11.77 -14.27
N ASP A 43 15.19 12.83 -14.89
CA ASP A 43 15.26 13.02 -16.34
C ASP A 43 16.63 13.63 -16.69
N GLU A 44 17.51 12.83 -17.28
CA GLU A 44 18.89 13.22 -17.57
C GLU A 44 18.98 14.28 -18.69
N ASP A 45 18.04 14.28 -19.63
CA ASP A 45 18.06 15.22 -20.77
C ASP A 45 17.73 16.65 -20.33
N ASN A 46 16.90 16.78 -19.28
CA ASN A 46 16.46 18.06 -18.74
C ASN A 46 17.22 18.48 -17.46
N CYS A 47 18.09 17.63 -16.93
CA CYS A 47 18.86 17.94 -15.73
C CYS A 47 19.99 18.92 -16.03
N VAL A 48 19.97 20.09 -15.38
CA VAL A 48 21.01 21.13 -15.54
C VAL A 48 22.04 21.16 -14.40
N GLY A 49 21.96 20.23 -13.44
CA GLY A 49 22.90 20.16 -12.32
C GLY A 49 22.80 21.31 -11.32
N CYS A 50 21.62 21.91 -11.12
CA CYS A 50 21.44 23.05 -10.22
C CYS A 50 21.43 22.72 -8.72
N GLU A 51 21.58 21.45 -8.35
CA GLU A 51 21.61 20.96 -6.95
C GLU A 51 20.39 21.33 -6.08
N THR A 52 19.32 21.87 -6.68
CA THR A 52 18.13 22.29 -5.93
C THR A 52 17.46 21.11 -5.23
N CYS A 53 17.41 19.95 -5.88
CA CYS A 53 16.89 18.72 -5.29
C CYS A 53 17.62 18.33 -4.00
N ALA A 54 18.94 18.45 -3.94
CA ALA A 54 19.74 18.16 -2.76
C ALA A 54 19.50 19.20 -1.65
N ASN A 55 19.47 20.48 -2.01
CA ASN A 55 19.27 21.59 -1.05
C ASN A 55 17.90 21.57 -0.35
N VAL A 56 16.85 21.08 -1.02
CA VAL A 56 15.49 21.01 -0.45
C VAL A 56 15.16 19.66 0.19
N CYS A 57 16.04 18.66 0.07
CA CYS A 57 15.79 17.30 0.51
C CYS A 57 15.73 17.24 2.06
N PRO A 58 14.57 16.94 2.68
CA PRO A 58 14.48 16.88 4.14
C PRO A 58 15.48 15.93 4.81
N PRO A 59 15.80 14.73 4.25
CA PRO A 59 16.83 13.85 4.82
C PRO A 59 18.27 14.20 4.39
N ASN A 60 18.50 15.20 3.54
CA ASN A 60 19.81 15.50 2.93
C ASN A 60 20.42 14.29 2.19
N ALA A 61 19.62 13.62 1.38
CA ALA A 61 20.01 12.43 0.60
C ALA A 61 19.89 12.66 -0.91
#